data_AF-A0A5D0MIA4-F1
#
_entry.id   AF-A0A5D0MIA4-F1
#
_cell.length_a   1.000
_cell.length_b   1.000
_cell.length_c   1.000
_cell.angle_alpha   90.00
_cell.angle_beta   90.00
_cell.angle_gamma   90.00
#
_symmetry.space_group_name_H-M   'P 1'
#
loop_
_entity.id
_entity.type
_entity.pdbx_description
1 polymer ?
#
loop_
_entity_poly.entity_id
_entity_poly.type
_entity_poly.pdbx_seq_one_letter_code
_entity_poly.pdbx_strand_id
1 'polypeptide(L)' 'MKKIIIISDTHSKKLPSKLKKDLEKCDIIIHAGDFTSLNFYDRLLHYNKKLHAVLGNMDKKNLEEFLPPPKNL' A
#
# COMPACT_ATOMS: atom_id res chain seq x y z
N MET A 1 1.73 -21.84 5.51
CA MET A 1 0.78 -21.38 4.47
C MET A 1 1.11 -19.95 4.14
N LYS A 2 1.18 -19.55 2.86
CA LYS A 2 1.47 -18.16 2.49
C LYS A 2 0.23 -17.27 2.66
N LYS A 3 0.42 -16.04 3.12
CA LYS A 3 -0.63 -15.04 3.32
C LYS A 3 -0.32 -13.77 2.55
N ILE A 4 -1.26 -13.34 1.72
CA ILE A 4 -1.19 -12.10 0.94
C ILE A 4 -2.30 -11.17 1.45
N ILE A 5 -1.97 -9.91 1.69
CA ILE A 5 -2.94 -8.87 2.03
C ILE A 5 -3.07 -7.92 0.84
N ILE A 6 -4.30 -7.73 0.38
CA ILE A 6 -4.62 -6.83 -0.73
C ILE A 6 -5.53 -5.72 -0.18
N ILE A 7 -5.12 -4.48 -0.37
CA ILE A 7 -5.84 -3.27 0.07
C ILE A 7 -5.79 -2.20 -1.03
N SER A 8 -6.58 -1.14 -0.88
CA SER A 8 -6.72 -0.05 -1.86
C SER A 8 -7.41 1.14 -1.21
N ASP A 9 -7.38 2.31 -1.85
CA ASP A 9 -8.27 3.44 -1.51
C ASP A 9 -8.17 3.81 -0.02
N THR A 10 -6.94 3.75 0.51
CA THR A 10 -6.71 3.98 1.92
C THR A 10 -6.76 5.45 2.26
N HIS A 11 -6.40 6.35 1.33
CA HIS A 11 -6.47 7.80 1.51
C HIS A 11 -5.85 8.27 2.83
N SER A 12 -4.71 7.67 3.22
CA SER A 12 -4.00 7.92 4.47
C SER A 12 -4.83 7.70 5.75
N LYS A 13 -5.96 7.00 5.65
CA LYS A 13 -6.86 6.71 6.78
C LYS A 13 -6.20 5.76 7.78
N LYS A 14 -6.65 5.84 9.03
CA LYS A 14 -6.19 4.94 10.09
C LYS A 14 -6.61 3.50 9.78
N LEU A 15 -5.62 2.63 9.62
CA LEU A 15 -5.87 1.20 9.43
C LEU A 15 -6.45 0.57 10.71
N PRO A 16 -7.44 -0.35 10.59
CA PRO A 16 -7.96 -1.11 11.73
C PRO A 16 -6.85 -1.90 12.45
N SER A 17 -6.98 -2.05 13.77
CA SER A 17 -5.99 -2.76 14.60
C SER A 17 -5.78 -4.22 14.15
N LYS A 18 -6.85 -4.90 13.74
CA LYS A 18 -6.79 -6.25 13.18
C LYS A 18 -5.93 -6.31 11.92
N LEU A 19 -6.15 -5.38 10.98
CA LEU A 19 -5.39 -5.31 9.73
C LEU A 19 -3.89 -5.07 10.00
N LYS A 20 -3.53 -4.21 10.96
CA LYS A 20 -2.12 -3.98 11.32
C LYS A 20 -1.40 -5.27 11.73
N LYS A 21 -2.03 -6.08 12.60
CA LYS A 21 -1.48 -7.39 13.01
C LYS A 21 -1.35 -8.36 11.84
N ASP A 22 -2.25 -8.27 10.87
CA ASP A 22 -2.21 -9.08 9.67
C ASP A 22 -1.12 -8.64 8.70
N LEU A 23 -0.87 -7.34 8.57
CA LEU A 23 0.21 -6.76 7.74
C LEU A 23 1.60 -7.17 8.25
N GLU A 24 1.81 -7.19 9.58
CA GLU A 24 3.08 -7.62 10.19
C GLU A 24 3.42 -9.09 9.96
N LYS A 25 2.41 -9.93 9.72
CA LYS A 25 2.55 -11.40 9.62
C LYS A 25 2.33 -11.94 8.21
N CYS A 26 1.94 -11.09 7.26
CA CYS A 26 1.74 -11.51 5.89
C CYS A 26 3.08 -11.68 5.17
N ASP A 27 3.10 -12.51 4.13
CA ASP A 27 4.27 -12.66 3.28
C ASP A 27 4.40 -11.49 2.31
N ILE A 28 3.28 -10.94 1.83
CA ILE A 28 3.22 -9.90 0.80
C ILE A 28 2.05 -8.95 1.08
N ILE A 29 2.29 -7.65 0.86
CA ILE A 29 1.27 -6.61 0.79
C ILE A 29 1.11 -6.17 -0.67
N ILE A 30 -0.13 -6.05 -1.14
CA ILE A 30 -0.48 -5.43 -2.41
C ILE A 30 -1.40 -4.25 -2.13
N HIS A 31 -1.06 -3.06 -2.66
CA HIS A 31 -1.92 -1.88 -2.58
C HIS A 31 -2.30 -1.38 -3.99
N ALA A 32 -3.59 -1.36 -4.31
CA ALA A 32 -4.09 -1.02 -5.65
C ALA A 32 -4.20 0.50 -5.92
N GLY A 33 -3.34 1.29 -5.28
CA GLY A 33 -3.36 2.76 -5.39
C GLY A 33 -4.32 3.48 -4.42
N ASP A 34 -4.24 4.80 -4.45
CA ASP A 34 -4.92 5.77 -3.60
C ASP A 34 -4.46 5.70 -2.14
N PHE A 35 -3.14 5.81 -1.95
CA PHE A 35 -2.46 5.96 -0.65
C PHE A 35 -2.66 7.35 -0.04
N THR A 36 -2.52 8.38 -0.88
CA THR A 36 -2.55 9.84 -0.69
C THR A 36 -1.49 10.50 0.20
N SER A 37 -0.49 9.76 0.69
CA SER A 37 0.75 10.40 1.17
C SER A 37 1.94 9.45 1.12
N LEU A 38 3.13 10.01 0.86
CA LEU A 38 4.39 9.26 0.93
C LEU A 38 4.59 8.62 2.32
N ASN A 39 4.26 9.36 3.38
CA ASN A 39 4.32 8.84 4.75
C ASN A 39 3.43 7.59 4.95
N PHE A 40 2.27 7.52 4.31
CA PHE A 40 1.42 6.33 4.40
C PHE A 40 2.01 5.13 3.64
N TYR A 41 2.60 5.37 2.46
CA TYR A 41 3.37 4.38 1.73
C TYR A 41 4.56 3.86 2.57
N ASP A 42 5.34 4.75 3.18
CA ASP A 42 6.46 4.40 4.06
C ASP A 42 6.00 3.58 5.27
N ARG A 43 4.83 3.89 5.83
CA ARG A 43 4.25 3.11 6.93
C ARG A 43 3.88 1.68 6.49
N LEU A 44 3.34 1.50 5.29
CA LEU A 44 3.07 0.16 4.75
C LEU A 44 4.37 -0.61 4.48
N LEU A 45 5.40 0.06 3.94
CA LEU A 45 6.74 -0.51 3.79
C LEU A 45 7.38 -0.91 5.13
N HIS A 46 7.09 -0.21 6.22
CA HIS A 46 7.57 -0.57 7.55
C HIS A 46 6.89 -1.83 8.10
N TYR A 47 5.63 -2.09 7.76
CA TYR A 47 4.96 -3.34 8.15
C TYR A 47 5.55 -4.55 7.43
N ASN A 48 5.82 -4.44 6.13
CA ASN A 48 6.51 -5.47 5.36
C ASN A 48 7.18 -4.86 4.13
N LYS A 49 8.47 -5.15 3.93
CA LYS A 49 9.25 -4.68 2.77
C LYS A 49 8.81 -5.29 1.44
N LYS A 50 8.06 -6.39 1.46
CA LYS A 50 7.42 -7.00 0.28
C LYS A 50 6.08 -6.32 -0.03
N LEU A 51 6.14 -5.01 -0.27
CA LEU A 51 5.01 -4.20 -0.73
C LEU A 51 5.06 -4.07 -2.25
N HIS A 52 3.97 -4.46 -2.92
CA HIS A 52 3.74 -4.15 -4.33
C HIS A 52 2.62 -3.14 -4.44
N ALA A 53 2.82 -2.12 -5.25
CA ALA A 53 1.91 -0.99 -5.31
C ALA A 53 1.95 -0.30 -6.68
N VAL A 54 0.83 0.32 -7.01
CA VAL A 54 0.67 1.21 -8.18
C VAL A 54 0.11 2.55 -7.70
N LEU A 55 0.27 3.57 -8.52
CA LEU A 55 -0.40 4.86 -8.32
C LEU A 55 -1.91 4.70 -8.47
N GLY A 56 -2.67 5.33 -7.58
CA GLY A 56 -4.10 5.60 -7.77
C GLY A 56 -4.34 6.99 -8.38
N ASN A 57 -5.61 7.31 -8.63
CA ASN A 57 -6.01 8.57 -9.24
C ASN A 57 -5.63 9.80 -8.39
N MET A 58 -5.63 9.62 -7.07
CA MET A 58 -5.43 10.65 -6.06
C MET A 58 -4.00 10.69 -5.51
N ASP A 59 -3.16 9.73 -5.92
CA ASP A 59 -1.73 9.76 -5.63
C ASP A 59 -1.04 10.73 -6.59
N LYS A 60 -0.31 11.71 -6.04
CA LYS A 60 0.35 12.79 -6.79
C LYS A 60 1.72 13.10 -6.19
N LYS A 61 2.54 13.84 -6.94
CA LYS A 61 3.83 14.40 -6.48
C LYS A 61 4.77 13.26 -6.07
N ASN A 62 5.25 13.27 -4.83
CA ASN A 62 6.30 12.40 -4.34
C ASN A 62 6.00 10.90 -4.58
N LEU A 63 4.74 10.45 -4.53
CA LEU A 63 4.42 9.04 -4.79
C LEU A 63 4.70 8.63 -6.25
N GLU A 64 4.55 9.55 -7.20
CA GLU A 64 4.80 9.32 -8.63
C GLU A 64 6.28 9.04 -8.92
N GLU A 65 7.19 9.45 -8.02
CA GLU A 65 8.63 9.14 -8.10
C GLU A 65 8.96 7.70 -7.65
N PHE A 66 8.10 7.07 -6.84
CA PHE A 66 8.36 5.75 -6.26
C PHE A 66 7.49 4.64 -6.81
N LEU A 67 6.31 4.97 -7.35
CA LEU A 67 5.30 4.00 -7.76
C LEU A 67 5.04 4.07 -9.26
N PRO A 68 4.91 2.92 -9.94
CA PRO A 68 4.52 2.91 -11.34
C PRO A 68 3.04 3.28 -11.50
N PRO A 69 2.64 3.82 -12.66
CA PRO A 69 1.23 3.96 -12.99
C PRO A 69 0.54 2.57 -13.09
N PRO A 70 -0.79 2.51 -12.91
CA PRO A 70 -1.53 1.27 -13.10
C PRO A 70 -1.44 0.82 -14.57
N LYS A 71 -1.35 -0.49 -14.79
CA LYS A 71 -1.35 -1.06 -16.15
C LYS A 71 -2.77 -1.02 -16.70
N ASN A 72 -2.98 -0.32 -17.81
CA ASN A 72 -4.20 -0.47 -18.60
C ASN A 72 -4.14 -1.85 -19.29
N LEU A 73 -5.14 -2.70 -19.03
CA LEU A 73 -5.35 -3.97 -19.72
C LEU A 73 -6.20 -3.77 -20.97
#